data_AF-A0A645IDX2-F1
#
_entry.id   AF-A0A645IDX2-F1
#
_cell.length_a   1.000
_cell.length_b   1.000
_cell.length_c   1.000
_cell.angle_alpha   90.00
_cell.angle_beta   90.00
_cell.angle_gamma   90.00
#
_symmetry.space_group_name_H-M   'P 1'
#
loop_
_entity.id
_entity.type
_entity.pdbx_description
1 polymer ?
#
loop_
_entity_poly.entity_id
_entity_poly.type
_entity_poly.pdbx_seq_one_letter_code
_entity_poly.pdbx_strand_id
1 'polypeptide(L)' 'MLKAAAPDAVRLMIETANDTRARLDLRIKCGEIILDRVYGKAVQPIDGMVDNKIEIIFATAVQGWGD' A
#
# COMPACT_ATOMS: atom_id res chain seq x y z
N MET A 1 -11.40 -29.06 4.21
CA MET A 1 -12.71 -28.73 3.59
C MET A 1 -12.76 -27.30 3.07
N LEU A 2 -12.52 -26.26 3.88
CA LEU A 2 -12.59 -24.85 3.43
C LEU A 2 -11.66 -24.47 2.25
N LYS A 3 -10.44 -25.00 2.18
CA LYS A 3 -9.51 -24.72 1.06
C LYS A 3 -10.00 -25.29 -0.29
N ALA A 4 -10.76 -26.37 -0.28
CA ALA A 4 -11.25 -27.02 -1.49
C ALA A 4 -12.40 -26.24 -2.16
N ALA A 5 -13.11 -25.41 -1.39
CA ALA A 5 -14.16 -24.52 -1.91
C ALA A 5 -13.62 -23.19 -2.46
N ALA A 6 -12.31 -22.92 -2.29
CA ALA A 6 -11.71 -21.67 -2.75
C ALA A 6 -11.82 -21.45 -4.27
N PRO A 7 -11.66 -22.46 -5.15
CA PRO A 7 -11.83 -22.29 -6.59
C PRO A 7 -13.25 -21.84 -6.96
N ASP A 8 -14.27 -22.45 -6.34
CA ASP A 8 -15.68 -22.13 -6.61
C ASP A 8 -16.03 -20.72 -6.14
N ALA A 9 -15.49 -20.29 -4.98
CA ALA A 9 -15.66 -18.93 -4.49
C ALA A 9 -14.99 -17.88 -5.40
N VAL A 10 -13.80 -18.18 -5.94
CA VAL A 10 -13.14 -17.31 -6.92
C VAL A 10 -13.94 -17.22 -8.22
N ARG A 11 -14.49 -18.35 -8.68
CA ARG A 11 -15.33 -18.38 -9.87
C ARG A 11 -16.58 -17.52 -9.70
N LEU A 12 -17.29 -17.67 -8.59
CA LEU A 12 -18.47 -16.86 -8.26
C LEU A 12 -18.14 -15.36 -8.24
N MET A 13 -16.97 -14.99 -7.70
CA MET A 13 -16.53 -13.59 -7.64
C MET A 13 -16.27 -13.00 -9.03
N ILE A 14 -15.65 -13.76 -9.94
CA ILE A 14 -15.44 -13.34 -11.33
C ILE A 14 -16.78 -13.20 -12.06
N GLU A 15 -17.68 -14.17 -11.90
CA GLU A 15 -19.02 -14.14 -12.49
C GLU A 15 -19.81 -12.92 -11.98
N THR A 16 -19.76 -12.65 -10.67
CA THR A 16 -20.44 -11.50 -10.05
C THR A 16 -19.87 -10.16 -10.53
N ALA A 17 -18.55 -10.02 -10.66
CA ALA A 17 -17.93 -8.79 -11.15
C ALA A 17 -18.40 -8.41 -12.57
N ASN A 18 -18.57 -9.43 -13.42
CA ASN A 18 -18.97 -9.27 -14.82
C ASN A 18 -20.49 -9.17 -15.03
N ASP A 19 -21.32 -9.51 -14.04
CA ASP A 19 -22.77 -9.42 -14.16
C ASP A 19 -23.26 -7.96 -14.07
N THR A 20 -23.79 -7.42 -15.15
CA THR A 20 -24.32 -6.04 -15.20
C THR A 20 -25.63 -5.86 -14.44
N ARG A 21 -26.30 -6.95 -14.07
CA ARG A 21 -27.55 -6.94 -13.29
C ARG A 21 -27.29 -7.03 -11.78
N ALA A 22 -26.10 -7.47 -11.38
CA ALA A 22 -25.70 -7.46 -9.98
C ALA A 22 -25.56 -6.02 -9.47
N ARG A 23 -25.78 -5.83 -8.16
CA ARG A 23 -25.63 -4.52 -7.54
C ARG A 23 -24.21 -3.99 -7.74
N LEU A 24 -24.12 -2.71 -8.11
CA LEU A 24 -22.84 -2.08 -8.46
C LEU A 24 -21.81 -2.14 -7.33
N ASP A 25 -22.23 -1.98 -6.08
CA ASP A 25 -21.34 -2.03 -4.91
C ASP A 25 -20.70 -3.42 -4.72
N LEU A 26 -21.45 -4.50 -4.97
CA LEU A 26 -20.91 -5.86 -4.93
C LEU A 26 -19.88 -6.08 -6.03
N ARG A 27 -20.13 -5.56 -7.23
CA ARG A 27 -19.21 -5.66 -8.37
C ARG A 27 -17.90 -4.93 -8.11
N ILE A 28 -17.99 -3.72 -7.56
CA ILE A 28 -16.82 -2.93 -7.15
C ILE A 28 -16.00 -3.70 -6.12
N LYS A 29 -16.65 -4.25 -5.09
CA LYS A 29 -15.98 -5.05 -4.05
C LYS A 29 -15.30 -6.30 -4.60
N CYS A 30 -15.93 -7.01 -5.54
CA CYS A 30 -15.29 -8.13 -6.23
C CYS A 30 -14.06 -7.68 -7.01
N GLY A 31 -14.14 -6.53 -7.69
CA GLY A 31 -13.01 -5.92 -8.41
C GLY A 31 -11.85 -5.57 -7.48
N GLU A 32 -12.12 -4.92 -6.35
CA GLU A 32 -11.10 -4.57 -5.34
C GLU A 32 -10.35 -5.81 -4.84
N ILE A 33 -11.08 -6.89 -4.49
CA ILE A 33 -10.48 -8.14 -4.00
C ILE A 33 -9.61 -8.79 -5.08
N ILE A 34 -10.05 -8.77 -6.35
CA ILE A 34 -9.26 -9.30 -7.47
C ILE A 34 -7.97 -8.49 -7.65
N LEU A 35 -8.07 -7.16 -7.64
CA LEU A 35 -6.92 -6.27 -7.76
C LEU A 35 -5.92 -6.48 -6.62
N ASP A 36 -6.40 -6.54 -5.36
CA ASP A 36 -5.58 -6.82 -4.18
C ASP A 36 -4.87 -8.18 -4.29
N ARG A 37 -5.47 -9.17 -4.95
CA ARG A 37 -4.87 -10.50 -5.10
C ARG A 37 -3.81 -10.54 -6.20
N VAL A 38 -4.00 -9.77 -7.27
CA VAL A 38 -3.10 -9.71 -8.43
C VAL A 38 -1.90 -8.81 -8.15
N TYR A 39 -2.16 -7.62 -7.62
CA TYR A 39 -1.14 -6.59 -7.40
C TYR A 39 -0.62 -6.57 -5.96
N GLY A 40 -1.21 -7.36 -5.06
CA GLY A 40 -1.02 -7.22 -3.62
C GLY A 40 -1.83 -6.05 -3.08
N LYS A 41 -1.92 -5.92 -1.75
CA LYS A 41 -2.31 -4.62 -1.17
C LYS A 41 -1.28 -3.59 -1.64
N ALA A 42 -1.72 -2.36 -1.91
CA ALA A 42 -0.79 -1.26 -2.16
C ALA A 42 0.20 -1.12 -0.99
N VAL A 43 1.35 -1.77 -1.10
CA VAL A 43 2.53 -1.45 -0.29
C VAL A 43 3.12 -0.25 -1.00
N GLN A 44 2.56 0.93 -0.76
CA GLN A 44 3.40 2.10 -0.78
C GLN A 44 4.16 2.01 0.53
N PRO A 45 5.48 1.70 0.55
CA PRO A 45 6.25 2.24 1.63
C PRO A 45 6.09 3.75 1.46
N ILE A 46 5.39 4.40 2.39
CA ILE A 46 5.81 5.74 2.75
C ILE A 46 7.11 5.55 3.56
N ASP A 47 8.11 4.90 2.97
CA ASP A 47 9.50 5.24 3.19
C ASP A 47 9.66 6.57 2.46
N GLY A 48 9.01 7.60 3.02
CA GLY A 48 9.61 8.91 2.94
C GLY A 48 11.04 8.67 3.39
N MET A 49 11.99 8.94 2.51
CA MET A 49 13.31 9.32 2.94
C MET A 49 13.14 10.54 3.85
N VAL A 50 12.72 10.31 5.08
CA VAL A 50 12.94 11.20 6.19
C VAL A 50 14.37 10.88 6.60
N ASP A 51 15.28 11.30 5.73
CA ASP A 51 16.68 11.41 6.07
C ASP A 51 16.70 12.44 7.21
N ASN A 52 16.68 11.97 8.46
CA ASN A 52 16.84 12.80 9.65
C ASN A 52 18.30 13.23 9.74
N LYS A 53 18.78 13.91 8.70
CA LYS A 53 20.12 14.47 8.66
C LYS A 53 20.10 15.77 9.44
N ILE A 54 20.41 15.68 10.73
CA ILE A 54 20.69 16.86 11.56
C ILE A 54 22.13 17.30 11.23
N GLU A 55 22.26 18.37 10.45
CA GLU A 55 23.54 19.03 10.20
C GLU A 55 23.76 20.13 11.23
N ILE A 56 24.63 19.89 12.20
CA ILE A 56 25.06 20.91 13.17
C ILE A 56 26.24 21.67 12.56
N ILE A 57 25.96 22.86 12.03
CA ILE A 57 26.98 23.79 11.55
C ILE A 57 27.48 24.63 12.72
N PHE A 58 28.71 24.40 13.18
CA PHE A 58 29.39 25.35 14.07
C PHE A 58 29.94 26.51 13.23
N ALA A 59 29.17 27.60 13.15
CA ALA A 59 29.66 28.85 12.60
C ALA A 59 30.41 29.62 13.71
N THR A 60 31.75 29.60 13.64
CA THR A 60 32.72 30.61 14.15
C THR A 60 32.46 31.24 15.54
N ALA A 61 33.37 31.20 16.50
CA ALA A 61 34.71 31.77 16.41
C ALA A 61 35.61 31.24 17.54
N VAL A 62 36.81 30.76 17.22
CA VAL A 62 37.92 30.81 18.17
C VAL A 62 38.62 32.14 17.90
N GLN A 63 38.09 33.19 18.53
CA GLN A 63 38.74 34.48 18.70
C GLN A 63 39.91 34.27 19.68
N GLY A 64 41.10 34.68 19.28
CA GLY A 64 42.33 34.48 20.03
C GLY A 64 42.30 35.02 21.46
N TRP A 65 43.00 34.30 22.32
CA TRP A 65 43.59 34.73 23.59
C TRP A 65 45.08 34.33 23.42
N GLY A 66 46.08 35.23 23.39
CA GLY A 66 46.54 36.05 24.53
C GLY A 66 46.90 35.09 25.66
N ASP A 67 48.16 34.69 25.92
CA ASP A 67 49.44 35.43 25.94
C ASP A 67 50.63 34.60 25.44
#